data_AF-A0A3R7LWM5-F1
#
_entry.id   AF-A0A3R7LWM5-F1
#
_cell.length_a   1.000
_cell.length_b   1.000
_cell.length_c   1.000
_cell.angle_alpha   90.00
_cell.angle_beta   90.00
_cell.angle_gamma   90.00
#
_symmetry.space_group_name_H-M   'P 1'
#
loop_
_entity.id
_entity.type
_entity.pdbx_description
1 polymer ?
#
loop_
_entity_poly.entity_id
_entity_poly.type
_entity_poly.pdbx_seq_one_letter_code
_entity_poly.pdbx_strand_id
1 'polypeptide(L)'
;MKMIGKVSPDKDLSTIGRYAVHTSVPNMASQKGMVDEALATYKKFLFVRHPFDRVLSAFKDKLESADKSSAYNFHKEIGAKIQQKYRSAGASPEGDNTTFSEFIRFISEPGHGTFEQRNEHWLSVHELCNPCAVKYDFVGKYESLKEDANYVLDWLGVTDLVKSFPASDRPFYARRYDPKYFNQLSHSDKMAFFTKYLADFVAFGYDFV
;
A
#
# COMPACT_ATOMS: atom_id res chain seq x y z
N MET A 1 22.75 -4.47 17.04
CA MET A 1 21.59 -4.96 16.28
C MET A 1 22.08 -5.59 14.99
N LYS A 2 21.80 -6.86 14.71
CA LYS A 2 22.25 -7.52 13.48
C LYS A 2 21.24 -7.21 12.38
N MET A 3 21.51 -6.18 11.57
CA MET A 3 20.68 -5.86 10.40
C MET A 3 20.80 -7.04 9.42
N ILE A 4 19.72 -7.79 9.19
CA ILE A 4 19.70 -8.80 8.13
C ILE A 4 19.38 -8.09 6.83
N GLY A 5 20.36 -8.01 5.93
CA GLY A 5 20.20 -7.46 4.60
C GLY A 5 21.55 -7.28 3.92
N LYS A 6 21.56 -7.23 2.58
CA LYS A 6 22.77 -7.02 1.77
C LYS A 6 23.32 -5.59 1.85
N VAL A 7 22.89 -4.80 2.83
CA VAL A 7 23.29 -3.40 2.94
C VAL A 7 24.46 -3.32 3.91
N SER A 8 25.63 -2.96 3.38
CA SER A 8 26.83 -2.73 4.18
C SER A 8 26.53 -1.69 5.28
N PRO A 9 27.00 -1.89 6.52
CA PRO A 9 26.89 -0.90 7.59
C PRO A 9 27.42 0.49 7.19
N ASP A 10 28.36 0.55 6.25
CA ASP A 10 29.00 1.79 5.79
C ASP A 10 28.24 2.51 4.67
N LYS A 11 27.13 1.94 4.19
CA LYS A 11 26.34 2.54 3.12
C LYS A 11 25.28 3.45 3.73
N ASP A 12 25.33 4.74 3.39
CA ASP A 12 24.24 5.67 3.70
C ASP A 12 22.93 5.14 3.10
N LEU A 13 22.02 4.70 3.97
CA LEU A 13 20.75 4.09 3.57
C LEU A 13 19.86 5.08 2.80
N SER A 14 20.05 6.39 3.00
CA SER A 14 19.31 7.43 2.29
C SER A 14 19.66 7.50 0.80
N THR A 15 20.78 6.91 0.39
CA THR A 15 21.24 6.90 -1.00
C THR A 15 20.71 5.70 -1.82
N ILE A 16 20.00 4.77 -1.19
CA ILE A 16 19.44 3.61 -1.89
C ILE A 16 18.24 4.06 -2.72
N GLY A 17 18.39 4.03 -4.04
CA GLY A 17 17.32 4.37 -4.97
C GLY A 17 16.07 3.50 -4.77
N ARG A 18 14.89 4.08 -5.00
CA ARG A 18 13.56 3.46 -4.81
C ARG A 18 13.46 2.01 -5.30
N TYR A 19 13.88 1.74 -6.54
CA TYR A 19 13.80 0.40 -7.12
C TYR A 19 14.80 -0.58 -6.50
N ALA A 20 15.95 -0.09 -6.04
CA ALA A 20 16.95 -0.91 -5.40
C ALA A 20 16.46 -1.43 -4.05
N VAL A 21 15.61 -0.70 -3.31
CA VAL A 21 15.01 -1.21 -2.07
C VAL A 21 14.22 -2.50 -2.30
N HIS A 22 13.45 -2.56 -3.40
CA HIS A 22 12.63 -3.71 -3.75
C HIS A 22 13.43 -4.93 -4.24
N THR A 23 14.68 -4.77 -4.64
CA THR A 23 15.55 -5.86 -5.12
C THR A 23 16.69 -6.21 -4.17
N SER A 24 17.09 -5.28 -3.29
CA SER A 24 18.28 -5.39 -2.43
C SER A 24 17.95 -5.84 -1.01
N VAL A 25 16.71 -5.66 -0.55
CA VAL A 25 16.26 -6.12 0.77
C VAL A 25 15.55 -7.46 0.61
N PRO A 26 16.12 -8.57 1.13
CA PRO A 26 15.48 -9.88 1.01
C PRO A 26 14.16 -9.91 1.79
N ASN A 27 13.13 -10.50 1.19
CA ASN A 27 11.89 -10.77 1.88
C ASN A 27 12.14 -11.83 2.98
N MET A 28 11.85 -11.50 4.24
CA MET A 28 12.01 -12.43 5.36
C MET A 28 11.22 -13.72 5.18
N ALA A 29 10.04 -13.68 4.54
CA ALA A 29 9.25 -14.88 4.24
C ALA A 29 9.94 -15.83 3.24
N SER A 30 10.92 -15.34 2.46
CA SER A 30 11.72 -16.18 1.57
C SER A 30 12.90 -16.86 2.26
N GLN A 31 13.17 -16.52 3.53
CA GLN A 31 14.30 -17.07 4.30
C GLN A 31 13.82 -18.24 5.18
N LYS A 32 14.02 -19.46 4.67
CA LYS A 32 13.61 -20.70 5.34
C LYS A 32 14.19 -20.77 6.76
N GLY A 33 13.31 -21.01 7.75
CA GLY A 33 13.68 -21.18 9.15
C GLY A 33 13.88 -19.89 9.95
N MET A 34 13.80 -18.71 9.32
CA MET A 34 14.00 -17.43 10.00
C MET A 34 12.71 -16.72 10.41
N VAL A 35 11.56 -17.14 9.85
CA VAL A 35 10.28 -16.48 10.09
C VAL A 35 9.88 -16.58 11.56
N ASP A 36 9.91 -17.78 12.16
CA ASP A 36 9.50 -17.98 13.55
C ASP A 36 10.45 -17.25 14.52
N GLU A 37 11.76 -17.33 14.29
CA GLU A 37 12.76 -16.60 15.08
C GLU A 37 12.54 -15.09 15.00
N ALA A 38 12.34 -14.54 13.79
CA ALA A 38 12.08 -13.12 13.60
C ALA A 38 10.77 -12.69 14.27
N LEU A 39 9.69 -13.47 14.12
CA LEU A 39 8.43 -13.21 14.79
C LEU A 39 8.59 -13.20 16.32
N ALA A 40 9.42 -14.09 16.87
CA ALA A 40 9.68 -14.19 18.30
C ALA A 40 10.61 -13.11 18.84
N THR A 41 11.63 -12.68 18.08
CA THR A 41 12.76 -11.91 18.63
C THR A 41 12.92 -10.50 18.06
N TYR A 42 12.30 -10.17 16.92
CA TYR A 42 12.56 -8.90 16.25
C TYR A 42 11.56 -7.84 16.69
N LYS A 43 12.02 -6.58 16.65
CA LYS A 43 11.16 -5.41 16.67
C LYS A 43 10.30 -5.40 15.40
N LYS A 44 8.98 -5.46 15.55
CA LYS A 44 8.01 -5.51 14.45
C LYS A 44 7.20 -4.23 14.45
N PHE A 45 7.21 -3.51 13.34
CA PHE A 45 6.39 -2.32 13.18
C PHE A 45 5.61 -2.36 11.87
N LEU A 46 4.47 -1.67 11.84
CA LEU A 46 3.58 -1.56 10.69
C LEU A 46 3.25 -0.09 10.46
N PHE A 47 3.22 0.35 9.21
CA PHE A 47 2.69 1.66 8.85
C PHE A 47 1.38 1.49 8.09
N VAL A 48 0.33 2.10 8.60
CA VAL A 48 -1.02 2.04 8.04
C VAL A 48 -1.46 3.39 7.48
N ARG A 49 -2.45 3.38 6.60
CA ARG A 49 -3.02 4.60 6.00
C ARG A 49 -4.53 4.45 5.93
N HIS A 50 -5.25 5.57 6.01
CA HIS A 50 -6.69 5.60 5.79
C HIS A 50 -7.08 4.78 4.54
N PRO A 51 -8.02 3.83 4.63
CA PRO A 51 -8.27 2.87 3.54
C PRO A 51 -8.59 3.54 2.20
N PHE A 52 -9.40 4.60 2.22
CA PHE A 52 -9.73 5.36 1.00
C PHE A 52 -8.50 6.02 0.39
N ASP A 53 -7.65 6.64 1.21
CA ASP A 53 -6.49 7.37 0.72
C ASP A 53 -5.45 6.42 0.13
N ARG A 54 -5.31 5.23 0.72
CA ARG A 54 -4.45 4.17 0.18
C ARG A 54 -4.94 3.70 -1.19
N VAL A 55 -6.23 3.39 -1.31
CA VAL A 55 -6.83 2.92 -2.56
C VAL A 55 -6.82 4.01 -3.64
N LEU A 56 -7.12 5.25 -3.28
CA LEU A 56 -7.02 6.38 -4.21
C LEU A 56 -5.58 6.61 -4.67
N SER A 57 -4.61 6.54 -3.76
CA SER A 57 -3.20 6.64 -4.11
C SER A 57 -2.77 5.54 -5.08
N ALA A 58 -3.24 4.31 -4.87
CA ALA A 58 -2.99 3.19 -5.79
C ALA A 58 -3.63 3.41 -7.16
N PHE A 59 -4.90 3.83 -7.21
CA PHE A 59 -5.58 4.16 -8.46
C PHE A 59 -4.82 5.23 -9.25
N LYS A 60 -4.45 6.33 -8.58
CA LYS A 60 -3.76 7.44 -9.23
C LYS A 60 -2.40 7.04 -9.80
N ASP A 61 -1.62 6.28 -9.03
CA ASP A 61 -0.30 5.80 -9.44
C ASP A 61 -0.40 4.73 -10.56
N LYS A 62 -1.38 3.82 -10.49
CA LYS A 62 -1.42 2.62 -11.36
C LYS A 62 -2.34 2.73 -12.57
N LEU A 63 -3.45 3.46 -12.48
CA LEU A 63 -4.53 3.44 -13.46
C LEU A 63 -4.95 4.83 -13.96
N GLU A 64 -4.64 5.91 -13.23
CA GLU A 64 -4.87 7.27 -13.71
C GLU A 64 -3.63 7.84 -14.40
N SER A 65 -2.46 7.69 -13.78
CA SER A 65 -1.20 8.13 -14.35
C SER A 65 -0.68 7.11 -15.36
N ALA A 66 -0.11 7.57 -16.47
CA ALA A 66 0.60 6.73 -17.43
C ALA A 66 2.03 6.45 -16.94
N ASP A 67 2.23 6.07 -15.67
CA ASP A 67 3.57 5.83 -15.14
C ASP A 67 4.21 4.61 -15.83
N LYS A 68 4.98 4.89 -16.88
CA LYS A 68 5.74 3.91 -17.67
C LYS A 68 6.95 3.35 -16.93
N SER A 69 7.22 3.78 -15.70
CA SER A 69 8.37 3.31 -14.91
C SER A 69 8.12 1.98 -14.19
N SER A 70 6.86 1.51 -14.15
CA SER A 70 6.57 0.15 -13.67
C SER A 70 6.90 -0.89 -14.74
N ALA A 71 7.54 -1.99 -14.32
CA ALA A 71 7.74 -3.16 -15.18
C ALA A 71 6.41 -3.87 -15.51
N TYR A 72 5.35 -3.63 -14.72
CA TYR A 72 4.02 -4.19 -14.93
C TYR A 72 3.08 -3.12 -15.48
N ASN A 73 2.43 -3.42 -16.62
CA ASN A 73 1.51 -2.49 -17.26
C ASN A 73 0.11 -2.61 -16.64
N PHE A 74 -0.14 -1.88 -15.56
CA PHE A 74 -1.42 -1.89 -14.84
C PHE A 74 -2.61 -1.48 -15.71
N HIS A 75 -2.46 -0.55 -16.65
CA HIS A 75 -3.54 -0.16 -17.56
C HIS A 75 -3.96 -1.34 -18.41
N LYS A 76 -3.02 -1.97 -19.10
CA LYS A 76 -3.32 -3.10 -19.98
C LYS A 76 -3.79 -4.34 -19.24
N GLU A 77 -3.16 -4.67 -18.12
CA GLU A 77 -3.42 -5.94 -17.43
C GLU A 77 -4.64 -5.89 -16.50
N ILE A 78 -5.01 -4.70 -16.02
CA ILE A 78 -6.07 -4.51 -15.03
C ILE A 78 -7.12 -3.52 -15.53
N GLY A 79 -6.70 -2.34 -16.00
CA GLY A 79 -7.61 -1.34 -16.57
C GLY A 79 -8.45 -1.89 -17.72
N ALA A 80 -7.85 -2.58 -18.68
CA ALA A 80 -8.56 -3.16 -19.81
C ALA A 80 -9.60 -4.21 -19.36
N LYS A 81 -9.26 -5.05 -18.37
CA LYS A 81 -10.19 -6.04 -17.79
C LYS A 81 -11.37 -5.36 -17.07
N ILE A 82 -11.10 -4.31 -16.31
CA ILE A 82 -12.13 -3.51 -15.63
C ILE A 82 -13.09 -2.93 -16.67
N GLN A 83 -12.57 -2.30 -17.72
CA GLN A 83 -13.39 -1.70 -18.77
C GLN A 83 -14.19 -2.76 -19.53
N GLN A 84 -13.57 -3.88 -19.90
CA GLN A 84 -14.25 -4.98 -20.58
C GLN A 84 -15.41 -5.54 -19.74
N LYS A 85 -15.26 -5.54 -18.41
CA LYS A 85 -16.29 -6.04 -17.50
C LYS A 85 -17.48 -5.10 -17.36
N TYR A 86 -17.26 -3.79 -17.29
CA TYR A 86 -18.30 -2.83 -16.92
C TYR A 86 -18.82 -1.94 -18.06
N ARG A 87 -18.11 -1.84 -19.18
CA ARG A 87 -18.54 -1.04 -20.32
C ARG A 87 -19.18 -1.92 -21.39
N SER A 88 -20.36 -1.53 -21.86
CA SER A 88 -21.01 -2.16 -23.01
C SER A 88 -20.38 -1.75 -24.35
N ALA A 89 -19.75 -0.57 -24.41
CA ALA A 89 -18.99 -0.06 -25.54
C ALA A 89 -17.87 0.87 -25.06
N GLY A 90 -16.82 1.06 -25.85
CA GLY A 90 -15.72 1.99 -25.53
C GLY A 90 -14.72 1.46 -24.49
N ALA A 91 -14.62 0.14 -24.32
CA ALA A 91 -13.50 -0.48 -23.62
C ALA A 91 -12.24 -0.39 -24.50
N SER A 92 -11.16 0.15 -23.95
CA SER A 92 -9.86 0.21 -24.61
C SER A 92 -9.05 -1.06 -24.29
N PRO A 93 -8.47 -1.75 -25.30
CA PRO A 93 -7.50 -2.83 -25.07
C PRO A 93 -6.26 -2.39 -24.29
N GLU A 94 -5.94 -1.10 -24.33
CA GLU A 94 -4.83 -0.52 -23.55
C GLU A 94 -5.24 -0.18 -22.12
N GLY A 95 -6.55 -0.14 -21.81
CA GLY A 95 -7.08 0.11 -20.47
C GLY A 95 -6.95 1.56 -19.97
N ASP A 96 -6.53 2.48 -20.83
CA ASP A 96 -6.46 3.92 -20.54
C ASP A 96 -7.83 4.49 -20.17
N ASN A 97 -7.84 5.53 -19.33
CA ASN A 97 -9.06 6.20 -18.85
C ASN A 97 -10.03 5.28 -18.09
N THR A 98 -9.51 4.28 -17.38
CA THR A 98 -10.29 3.54 -16.38
C THR A 98 -10.72 4.50 -15.28
N THR A 99 -12.02 4.55 -14.95
CA THR A 99 -12.54 5.49 -13.95
C THR A 99 -12.34 4.96 -12.53
N PHE A 100 -12.31 5.87 -11.56
CA PHE A 100 -12.22 5.49 -10.16
C PHE A 100 -13.45 4.68 -9.70
N SER A 101 -14.66 5.02 -10.17
CA SER A 101 -15.86 4.26 -9.82
C SER A 101 -15.82 2.82 -10.35
N GLU A 102 -15.34 2.61 -11.59
CA GLU A 102 -15.15 1.26 -12.14
C GLU A 102 -14.11 0.47 -11.33
N PHE A 103 -13.01 1.12 -10.94
CA PHE A 103 -11.98 0.51 -10.10
C PHE A 103 -12.48 0.14 -8.70
N ILE A 104 -13.21 1.02 -8.02
CA ILE A 104 -13.79 0.73 -6.70
C ILE A 104 -14.76 -0.44 -6.79
N ARG A 105 -15.62 -0.46 -7.82
CA ARG A 105 -16.53 -1.57 -8.05
C ARG A 105 -15.77 -2.88 -8.24
N PHE A 106 -14.71 -2.86 -9.04
CA PHE A 106 -13.85 -4.03 -9.30
C PHE A 106 -13.22 -4.62 -8.04
N ILE A 107 -12.57 -3.80 -7.21
CA ILE A 107 -11.83 -4.30 -6.04
C ILE A 107 -12.74 -4.64 -4.85
N SER A 108 -13.99 -4.15 -4.87
CA SER A 108 -14.96 -4.32 -3.78
C SER A 108 -16.01 -5.38 -4.11
N GLU A 109 -15.85 -6.15 -5.18
CA GLU A 109 -16.77 -7.24 -5.50
C GLU A 109 -16.77 -8.30 -4.38
N PRO A 110 -17.96 -8.83 -4.02
CA PRO A 110 -18.07 -9.83 -2.98
C PRO A 110 -17.41 -11.16 -3.39
N GLY A 111 -16.93 -11.91 -2.40
CA GLY A 111 -16.32 -13.23 -2.58
C GLY A 111 -14.80 -13.23 -2.34
N HIS A 112 -14.12 -14.29 -2.79
CA HIS A 112 -12.69 -14.48 -2.54
C HIS A 112 -11.78 -13.51 -3.31
N GLY A 113 -12.28 -12.89 -4.39
CA GLY A 113 -11.55 -12.00 -5.28
C GLY A 113 -10.61 -12.76 -6.24
N THR A 114 -10.44 -12.25 -7.46
CA THR A 114 -9.42 -12.73 -8.40
C THR A 114 -8.01 -12.34 -7.97
N PHE A 115 -6.98 -12.88 -8.64
CA PHE A 115 -5.59 -12.48 -8.40
C PHE A 115 -5.38 -10.97 -8.52
N GLU A 116 -5.96 -10.34 -9.55
CA GLU A 116 -5.89 -8.89 -9.77
C GLU A 116 -6.65 -8.12 -8.68
N GLN A 117 -7.85 -8.57 -8.29
CA GLN A 117 -8.59 -7.95 -7.18
C GLN A 117 -7.85 -8.04 -5.84
N ARG A 118 -6.93 -9.00 -5.72
CA ARG A 118 -6.11 -9.23 -4.52
C ARG A 118 -4.69 -8.66 -4.61
N ASN A 119 -4.42 -7.74 -5.52
CA ASN A 119 -3.12 -7.08 -5.61
C ASN A 119 -2.76 -6.30 -4.32
N GLU A 120 -1.48 -6.32 -3.95
CA GLU A 120 -0.95 -5.72 -2.72
C GLU A 120 -1.13 -4.20 -2.61
N HIS A 121 -1.42 -3.50 -3.71
CA HIS A 121 -1.65 -2.05 -3.70
C HIS A 121 -3.04 -1.68 -3.20
N TRP A 122 -4.05 -2.56 -3.33
CA TRP A 122 -5.42 -2.31 -2.86
C TRP A 122 -5.98 -3.39 -1.95
N LEU A 123 -5.31 -4.53 -1.74
CA LEU A 123 -5.72 -5.49 -0.72
C LEU A 123 -5.75 -4.83 0.67
N SER A 124 -6.68 -5.17 1.57
CA SER A 124 -6.73 -4.54 2.89
C SER A 124 -5.41 -4.75 3.66
N VAL A 125 -5.02 -3.79 4.50
CA VAL A 125 -3.80 -3.93 5.32
C VAL A 125 -3.98 -5.05 6.34
N HIS A 126 -5.18 -5.22 6.88
CA HIS A 126 -5.53 -6.33 7.76
C HIS A 126 -5.22 -7.67 7.09
N GLU A 127 -5.56 -7.84 5.81
CA GLU A 127 -5.32 -9.09 5.08
C GLU A 127 -3.85 -9.26 4.65
N LEU A 128 -3.18 -8.17 4.26
CA LEU A 128 -1.76 -8.19 3.89
C LEU A 128 -0.84 -8.49 5.08
N CYS A 129 -1.15 -7.90 6.23
CA CYS A 129 -0.24 -7.83 7.37
C CYS A 129 -0.68 -8.70 8.55
N ASN A 130 -1.92 -9.20 8.56
CA ASN A 130 -2.46 -10.08 9.60
C ASN A 130 -2.17 -9.59 11.03
N PRO A 131 -2.60 -8.36 11.40
CA PRO A 131 -2.30 -7.77 12.70
C PRO A 131 -2.90 -8.55 13.87
N CYS A 132 -3.86 -9.44 13.63
CA CYS A 132 -4.37 -10.37 14.64
C CYS A 132 -3.41 -11.54 14.94
N ALA A 133 -2.59 -11.95 13.97
CA ALA A 133 -1.64 -13.05 14.12
C ALA A 133 -0.23 -12.55 14.47
N VAL A 134 0.15 -11.37 13.96
CA VAL A 134 1.45 -10.75 14.19
C VAL A 134 1.33 -9.72 15.30
N LYS A 135 2.07 -9.92 16.39
CA LYS A 135 2.19 -8.93 17.49
C LYS A 135 3.12 -7.80 17.06
N TYR A 136 2.58 -6.74 16.49
CA TYR A 136 3.33 -5.53 16.19
C TYR A 136 3.64 -4.74 17.46
N ASP A 137 4.88 -4.33 17.63
CA ASP A 137 5.35 -3.51 18.76
C ASP A 137 5.04 -2.02 18.53
N PHE A 138 4.86 -1.60 17.27
CA PHE A 138 4.50 -0.24 16.89
C PHE A 138 3.61 -0.24 15.62
N VAL A 139 2.57 0.58 15.62
CA VAL A 139 1.73 0.83 14.45
C VAL A 139 1.71 2.34 14.18
N GLY A 140 2.47 2.77 13.18
CA GLY A 140 2.51 4.17 12.72
C GLY A 140 1.45 4.46 11.67
N LYS A 141 1.15 5.74 11.46
CA LYS A 141 0.17 6.22 10.47
C LYS A 141 0.82 7.08 9.40
N TYR A 142 0.27 7.03 8.19
CA TYR A 142 0.71 7.89 7.10
C TYR A 142 0.40 9.37 7.34
N GLU A 143 -0.60 9.66 8.18
CA GLU A 143 -0.95 11.01 8.59
C GLU A 143 0.08 11.67 9.51
N SER A 144 0.87 10.86 10.22
CA SER A 144 2.00 11.25 11.07
C SER A 144 3.30 10.61 10.58
N LEU A 145 3.42 10.36 9.27
CA LEU A 145 4.47 9.51 8.71
C LEU A 145 5.88 9.94 9.11
N LYS A 146 6.16 11.25 9.07
CA LYS A 146 7.48 11.79 9.37
C LYS A 146 7.81 11.58 10.84
N GLU A 147 6.88 11.93 11.73
CA GLU A 147 7.01 11.81 13.17
C GLU A 147 7.17 10.35 13.59
N ASP A 148 6.29 9.48 13.10
CA ASP A 148 6.29 8.05 13.42
C ASP A 148 7.52 7.33 12.84
N ALA A 149 7.96 7.68 11.64
CA ALA A 149 9.17 7.11 11.05
C ALA A 149 10.43 7.55 11.82
N ASN A 150 10.51 8.82 12.23
CA ASN A 150 11.62 9.29 13.07
C ASN A 150 11.64 8.57 14.42
N TYR A 151 10.47 8.38 15.06
CA TYR A 151 10.37 7.59 16.29
C TYR A 151 10.87 6.15 16.09
N VAL A 152 10.49 5.49 14.99
CA VAL A 152 10.96 4.13 14.71
C VAL A 152 12.48 4.09 14.51
N LEU A 153 13.08 5.06 13.80
CA LEU A 153 14.53 5.12 13.60
C LEU A 153 15.29 5.26 14.94
N ASP A 154 14.81 6.12 15.83
CA ASP A 154 15.34 6.29 17.19
C ASP A 154 15.15 5.01 18.02
N TRP A 155 13.94 4.45 18.03
CA TRP A 155 13.62 3.21 18.73
C TRP A 155 14.48 2.03 18.25
N LEU A 156 14.84 1.97 16.98
CA LEU A 156 15.74 0.94 16.43
C LEU A 156 17.22 1.22 16.75
N GLY A 157 17.58 2.41 17.22
CA GLY A 157 18.96 2.80 17.52
C GLY A 157 19.81 2.93 16.25
N VAL A 158 19.22 3.37 15.14
CA VAL A 158 19.91 3.51 13.84
C VAL A 158 20.13 4.97 13.43
N THR A 159 19.95 5.91 14.36
CA THR A 159 20.10 7.36 14.13
C THR A 159 21.52 7.76 13.71
N ASP A 160 22.52 6.96 14.06
CA ASP A 160 23.91 7.13 13.58
C ASP A 160 24.07 6.80 12.09
N LEU A 161 23.20 5.93 11.54
CA LEU A 161 23.18 5.54 10.12
C LEU A 161 22.25 6.43 9.30
N VAL A 162 21.10 6.82 9.87
CA VAL A 162 20.09 7.66 9.24
C VAL A 162 19.55 8.65 10.26
N LYS A 163 19.94 9.92 10.12
CA LYS A 163 19.59 10.98 11.08
C LYS A 163 18.09 11.23 11.20
N SER A 164 17.36 11.13 10.08
CA SER A 164 15.91 11.39 10.05
C SER A 164 15.27 10.82 8.79
N PHE A 165 13.95 10.62 8.86
CA PHE A 165 13.13 10.31 7.70
C PHE A 165 13.27 11.41 6.62
N PRO A 166 13.59 11.06 5.37
CA PRO A 166 13.82 12.04 4.31
C PRO A 166 12.54 12.76 3.91
N ALA A 167 12.69 13.98 3.38
CA ALA A 167 11.59 14.65 2.70
C ALA A 167 11.25 13.89 1.40
N SER A 168 9.95 13.75 1.09
CA SER A 168 9.53 13.17 -0.18
C SER A 168 9.79 14.15 -1.32
N ASP A 169 10.32 13.63 -2.42
CA ASP A 169 10.48 14.32 -3.70
C ASP A 169 9.16 14.39 -4.51
N ARG A 170 8.13 13.63 -4.10
CA ARG A 170 6.82 13.60 -4.75
C ARG A 170 5.75 14.30 -3.91
N PRO A 171 4.82 15.01 -4.55
CA PRO A 171 3.66 15.53 -3.85
C PRO A 171 2.84 14.37 -3.27
N PHE A 172 2.42 14.50 -2.00
CA PHE A 172 1.54 13.52 -1.36
C PHE A 172 0.18 13.52 -2.07
N TYR A 173 -0.09 12.49 -2.86
CA TYR A 173 -1.20 12.50 -3.82
C TYR A 173 -2.60 12.34 -3.22
N ALA A 174 -2.72 11.97 -1.94
CA ALA A 174 -4.03 11.87 -1.31
C ALA A 174 -4.11 12.84 -0.13
N ARG A 175 -4.85 13.92 -0.31
CA ARG A 175 -5.49 14.57 0.83
C ARG A 175 -6.49 13.57 1.40
N ARG A 176 -6.58 13.51 2.73
CA ARG A 176 -7.61 12.72 3.41
C ARG A 176 -8.94 13.01 2.76
N TYR A 177 -9.57 11.98 2.21
CA TYR A 177 -10.92 12.07 1.63
C TYR A 177 -11.02 13.11 0.51
N ASP A 178 -10.38 12.87 -0.65
CA ASP A 178 -10.54 13.75 -1.81
C ASP A 178 -12.00 13.71 -2.32
N PRO A 179 -12.79 14.80 -2.14
CA PRO A 179 -14.21 14.80 -2.47
C PRO A 179 -14.44 14.62 -3.97
N LYS A 180 -13.46 15.01 -4.80
CA LYS A 180 -13.52 14.83 -6.25
C LYS A 180 -13.75 13.37 -6.60
N TYR A 181 -13.10 12.44 -5.90
CA TYR A 181 -13.20 11.01 -6.17
C TYR A 181 -14.33 10.35 -5.39
N PHE A 182 -14.47 10.67 -4.10
CA PHE A 182 -15.48 10.03 -3.27
C PHE A 182 -16.92 10.34 -3.72
N ASN A 183 -17.17 11.56 -4.22
CA ASN A 183 -18.50 11.95 -4.69
C ASN A 183 -18.91 11.31 -6.02
N GLN A 184 -17.97 10.72 -6.77
CA GLN A 184 -18.27 9.98 -8.01
C GLN A 184 -18.84 8.57 -7.72
N LEU A 185 -18.69 8.08 -6.49
CA LEU A 185 -19.13 6.74 -6.12
C LEU A 185 -20.63 6.72 -5.83
N SER A 186 -21.32 5.74 -6.40
CA SER A 186 -22.70 5.45 -6.04
C SER A 186 -22.82 5.01 -4.58
N HIS A 187 -24.02 5.07 -4.01
CA HIS A 187 -24.24 4.59 -2.64
C HIS A 187 -23.85 3.10 -2.50
N SER A 188 -24.17 2.26 -3.48
CA SER A 188 -23.80 0.84 -3.48
C SER A 188 -22.28 0.65 -3.56
N ASP A 189 -21.57 1.43 -4.39
CA ASP A 189 -20.10 1.33 -4.49
C ASP A 189 -19.44 1.75 -3.17
N LYS A 190 -19.96 2.79 -2.49
CA LYS A 190 -19.49 3.20 -1.15
C LYS A 190 -19.71 2.10 -0.11
N MET A 191 -20.90 1.48 -0.09
CA MET A 191 -21.20 0.41 0.86
C MET A 191 -20.34 -0.84 0.62
N ALA A 192 -20.13 -1.22 -0.63
CA ALA A 192 -19.23 -2.32 -1.00
C ALA A 192 -17.79 -2.02 -0.55
N PHE A 193 -17.30 -0.80 -0.80
CA PHE A 193 -15.99 -0.35 -0.35
C PHE A 193 -15.85 -0.44 1.18
N PHE A 194 -16.76 0.14 1.95
CA PHE A 194 -16.69 0.09 3.41
C PHE A 194 -16.77 -1.34 3.94
N THR A 195 -17.59 -2.19 3.33
CA THR A 195 -17.67 -3.61 3.69
C THR A 195 -16.33 -4.32 3.43
N LYS A 196 -15.70 -4.07 2.28
CA LYS A 196 -14.41 -4.67 1.90
C LYS A 196 -13.28 -4.26 2.84
N TYR A 197 -13.26 -3.02 3.31
CA TYR A 197 -12.18 -2.47 4.13
C TYR A 197 -12.53 -2.31 5.61
N LEU A 198 -13.67 -2.85 6.06
CA LEU A 198 -14.18 -2.67 7.43
C LEU A 198 -13.14 -3.02 8.50
N ALA A 199 -12.40 -4.11 8.30
CA ALA A 199 -11.36 -4.56 9.22
C ALA A 199 -10.25 -3.51 9.38
N ASP A 200 -9.85 -2.81 8.32
CA ASP A 200 -8.84 -1.74 8.40
C ASP A 200 -9.38 -0.53 9.17
N PHE A 201 -10.63 -0.14 8.91
CA PHE A 201 -11.26 0.97 9.63
C PHE A 201 -11.30 0.72 11.14
N VAL A 202 -11.74 -0.48 11.54
CA VAL A 202 -11.88 -0.86 12.94
C VAL A 202 -10.52 -1.10 13.60
N ALA A 203 -9.64 -1.91 12.99
CA ALA A 203 -8.38 -2.32 13.61
C ALA A 203 -7.42 -1.14 13.83
N PHE A 204 -7.49 -0.11 12.98
CA PHE A 204 -6.57 1.02 13.01
C PHE A 204 -7.22 2.34 13.44
N GLY A 205 -8.49 2.31 13.87
CA GLY A 205 -9.21 3.47 14.37
C GLY A 205 -9.29 4.59 13.34
N TYR A 206 -9.78 4.27 12.15
CA TYR A 206 -10.10 5.26 11.12
C TYR A 206 -11.59 5.57 11.11
N ASP A 207 -11.91 6.84 10.94
CA ASP A 207 -13.27 7.28 10.68
C ASP A 207 -13.73 6.84 9.28
N PHE A 208 -15.03 6.63 9.10
CA PHE A 208 -15.60 6.27 7.80
C PHE A 208 -15.72 7.49 6.86
N VAL A 209 -15.66 8.70 7.42
CA VAL A 209 -15.75 10.03 6.78
C VAL A 209 -15.05 11.06 7.64
#